data_AF-A0A7C4Q0N0-F1
#
_entry.id   AF-A0A7C4Q0N0-F1
#
_cell.length_a   1.000
_cell.length_b   1.000
_cell.length_c   1.000
_cell.angle_alpha   90.00
_cell.angle_beta   90.00
_cell.angle_gamma   90.00
#
_symmetry.space_group_name_H-M   'P 1'
#
loop_
_entity.id
_entity.type
_entity.pdbx_description
1 polymer ?
#
loop_
_entity_poly.entity_id
_entity_poly.type
_entity_poly.pdbx_seq_one_letter_code
_entity_poly.pdbx_strand_id
1 'polypeptide(L)' 'MKLLIMIPAYNEENTIAKVIEEIPRKIDGIDSVEVLVIDDGS' A
#
# COMPACT_ATOMS: atom_id res chain seq x y z
N MET A 1 12.16 12.84 -0.83
CA MET A 1 11.59 12.26 0.40
C MET A 1 10.99 10.88 0.12
N LYS A 2 11.03 9.94 1.06
CA LYS A 2 10.46 8.58 0.90
C LYS A 2 9.13 8.48 1.64
N LEU A 3 8.10 7.97 0.95
CA LEU A 3 6.78 7.70 1.53
C LEU A 3 6.59 6.19 1.68
N LEU A 4 6.30 5.76 2.91
CA LEU A 4 5.90 4.38 3.21
C LEU A 4 4.41 4.36 3.54
N ILE A 5 3.65 3.57 2.81
CA ILE A 5 2.22 3.33 3.06
C ILE A 5 2.09 1.95 3.69
N MET A 6 1.58 1.90 4.92
CA MET A 6 1.31 0.66 5.63
C MET A 6 -0.17 0.34 5.58
N ILE A 7 -0.51 -0.90 5.21
CA ILE A 7 -1.89 -1.38 5.09
C ILE A 7 -2.03 -2.65 5.93
N PRO A 8 -2.67 -2.58 7.10
CA PRO A 8 -3.15 -3.79 7.76
C PRO A 8 -4.29 -4.39 6.93
N ALA A 9 -4.25 -5.71 6.70
CA ALA A 9 -5.23 -6.42 5.90
C ALA A 9 -5.74 -7.66 6.65
N TYR A 10 -7.07 -7.79 6.75
CA TYR A 10 -7.74 -8.95 7.34
C TYR A 10 -8.80 -9.49 6.36
N ASN A 11 -8.63 -10.72 5.88
CA ASN A 11 -9.50 -11.35 4.87
C ASN A 11 -9.69 -10.52 3.57
N GLU A 12 -8.69 -9.71 3.18
CA GLU A 12 -8.75 -8.86 1.97
C GLU A 12 -8.09 -9.48 0.74
N GLU A 13 -7.81 -10.78 0.73
CA GLU A 13 -7.13 -11.50 -0.36
C GLU A 13 -7.70 -11.24 -1.76
N ASN A 14 -9.01 -11.00 -1.86
CA ASN A 14 -9.70 -10.72 -3.14
C ASN A 14 -9.68 -9.24 -3.56
N THR A 15 -9.36 -8.31 -2.65
CA THR A 15 -9.50 -6.86 -2.87
C THR A 15 -8.20 -6.08 -2.70
N ILE A 16 -7.24 -6.61 -1.93
CA ILE A 16 -6.00 -5.91 -1.55
C ILE A 16 -5.16 -5.51 -2.77
N ALA A 17 -5.15 -6.34 -3.82
CA ALA A 17 -4.43 -6.03 -5.06
C ALA A 17 -4.93 -4.74 -5.70
N LYS A 18 -6.26 -4.56 -5.76
CA LYS A 18 -6.89 -3.36 -6.31
C LYS A 18 -6.53 -2.11 -5.50
N VAL A 19 -6.50 -2.22 -4.17
CA VAL A 19 -6.09 -1.12 -3.28
C VAL A 19 -4.64 -0.70 -3.57
N ILE A 20 -3.72 -1.67 -3.73
CA ILE A 20 -2.30 -1.41 -4.04
C ILE A 20 -2.13 -0.78 -5.43
N GLU A 21 -2.98 -1.12 -6.39
CA GLU A 21 -2.96 -0.57 -7.75
C GLU A 21 -3.45 0.89 -7.80
N GLU A 22 -4.43 1.26 -6.96
CA GLU A 22 -4.96 2.62 -6.89
C GLU A 22 -4.00 3.61 -6.20
N ILE A 23 -2.95 3.13 -5.52
CA ILE A 23 -1.95 3.98 -4.88
C ILE A 23 -1.12 4.73 -5.93
N PRO A 24 -1.09 6.09 -5.88
CA PRO A 24 -0.26 6.89 -6.77
C PRO A 24 1.22 6.54 -6.64
N ARG A 25 1.85 6.19 -7.77
CA ARG A 25 3.29 5.88 -7.83
C ARG A 25 4.18 7.11 -8.01
N LYS A 26 3.58 8.26 -8.35
CA LYS A 26 4.26 9.54 -8.50
C LYS A 26 3.51 10.60 -7.71
N ILE A 27 4.19 11.21 -6.76
CA ILE A 27 3.69 12.32 -5.94
C ILE A 27 4.76 13.38 -5.97
N ASP A 28 4.39 14.62 -6.27
CA ASP A 28 5.34 15.72 -6.33
C ASP A 28 6.05 15.91 -4.98
N GLY A 29 7.37 16.08 -5.00
CA GLY A 29 8.21 16.14 -3.78
C GLY A 29 8.48 14.79 -3.08
N ILE A 30 7.97 13.67 -3.59
CA ILE A 30 8.25 12.31 -3.09
C ILE A 30 9.08 11.54 -4.13
N ASP A 31 10.26 11.08 -3.72
CA ASP A 31 11.19 10.36 -4.58
C ASP A 31 10.77 8.90 -4.77
N SER A 32 10.16 8.29 -3.74
CA SER A 32 9.71 6.90 -3.77
C SER A 32 8.49 6.65 -2.89
N VAL A 33 7.61 5.78 -3.40
CA VAL A 33 6.43 5.27 -2.70
C VAL A 33 6.60 3.76 -2.53
N GLU A 34 6.66 3.31 -1.28
CA GLU A 34 6.71 1.90 -0.92
C GLU A 34 5.44 1.50 -0.17
N VAL A 35 4.98 0.27 -0.42
CA VAL A 35 3.77 -0.28 0.21
C VAL A 35 4.15 -1.50 1.02
N LEU A 36 3.77 -1.50 2.30
CA LEU A 36 3.93 -2.62 3.21
C LEU A 36 2.55 -3.10 3.63
N VAL A 37 2.16 -4.29 3.17
CA VAL A 37 0.95 -4.96 3.63
C VAL A 37 1.29 -5.81 4.85
N ILE A 38 0.51 -5.67 5.91
CA ILE A 38 0.67 -6.41 7.16
C ILE A 38 -0.58 -7.26 7.32
N ASP A 39 -0.42 -8.57 7.38
CA ASP A 39 -1.52 -9.47 7.73
C ASP A 39 -1.93 -9.23 9.20
N ASP A 40 -3.22 -8.95 9.41
CA ASP A 40 -3.82 -8.64 10.71
C ASP A 40 -4.52 -9.87 11.32
N GLY A 41 -4.09 -11.08 10.93
CA GLY A 41 -4.49 -12.36 11.53
C GLY A 41 -5.54 -13.14 10.75
N SER A 42 -5.48 -13.11 9.42
CA SER A 42 -6.39 -13.80 8.50
C SER A 42 -6.25 -15.33 8.50
#